data_AF-A0A971JTD8-F1
#
_entry.id   AF-A0A971JTD8-F1
#
_cell.length_a   1.000
_cell.length_b   1.000
_cell.length_c   1.000
_cell.angle_alpha   90.00
_cell.angle_beta   90.00
_cell.angle_gamma   90.00
#
_symmetry.space_group_name_H-M   'P 1'
#
loop_
_entity.id
_entity.type
_entity.pdbx_description
1 polymer ?
#
loop_
_entity_poly.entity_id
_entity_poly.type
_entity_poly.pdbx_seq_one_letter_code
_entity_poly.pdbx_strand_id
1 'polypeptide(L)'
;MALKTAWKEDSFDRDVLVENLKNVNLYRFAQAVMWVLHEVFGLEQKFFIVPADVRRGRLLLDEILKGGNFGKYSGITNHSIGVKYFLKVKRNMRFVRTYPVEALFEPLFRTWHFFWRLSRR
;
A
#
# COMPACT_ATOMS: atom_id res chain seq x y z
N MET A 1 16.96 -2.29 44.69
CA MET A 1 16.77 -3.35 43.67
C MET A 1 15.41 -3.17 43.01
N ALA A 2 15.28 -2.14 42.16
CA ALA A 2 14.01 -1.66 41.62
C ALA A 2 14.13 -1.49 40.11
N LEU A 3 13.98 -2.59 39.36
CA LEU A 3 13.75 -2.57 37.92
C LEU A 3 12.85 -3.76 37.53
N LYS A 4 11.69 -3.87 38.19
CA LYS A 4 10.49 -4.33 37.51
C LYS A 4 9.86 -3.10 36.86
N THR A 5 10.53 -2.52 35.88
CA THR A 5 9.86 -1.75 34.83
C THR A 5 9.01 -2.78 34.09
N ALA A 6 7.82 -2.98 34.64
CA ALA A 6 6.75 -3.72 34.02
C ALA A 6 6.47 -3.01 32.69
N TRP A 7 7.10 -3.51 31.63
CA TRP A 7 6.43 -3.65 30.36
C TRP A 7 5.10 -4.30 30.69
N LYS A 8 4.06 -3.46 30.88
CA LYS A 8 2.70 -3.91 30.67
C LYS A 8 2.78 -4.53 29.29
N GLU A 9 2.60 -5.85 29.21
CA GLU A 9 2.02 -6.42 28.01
C GLU A 9 0.73 -5.66 27.83
N ASP A 10 0.77 -4.58 27.05
CA ASP A 10 -0.42 -3.99 26.47
C ASP A 10 -1.01 -5.18 25.73
N SER A 11 -2.05 -5.77 26.32
CA SER A 11 -2.80 -6.86 25.73
C SER A 11 -3.30 -6.34 24.40
N PHE A 12 -2.55 -6.64 23.34
CA PHE A 12 -2.84 -6.16 22.01
C PHE A 12 -4.19 -6.74 21.60
N ASP A 13 -5.20 -5.89 21.67
CA ASP A 13 -6.55 -6.26 21.32
C ASP A 13 -6.63 -6.35 19.78
N ARG A 14 -6.47 -7.59 19.29
CA ARG A 14 -6.51 -7.88 17.85
C ARG A 14 -7.85 -7.46 17.26
N ASP A 15 -8.93 -7.57 18.01
CA ASP A 15 -10.28 -7.28 17.52
C ASP A 15 -10.45 -5.78 17.30
N VAL A 16 -10.01 -4.97 18.28
CA VAL A 16 -9.98 -3.50 18.15
C VAL A 16 -9.09 -3.07 16.98
N LEU A 17 -7.92 -3.70 16.79
CA LEU A 17 -7.08 -3.37 15.65
C LEU A 17 -7.75 -3.73 14.31
N VAL A 18 -8.35 -4.92 14.21
CA VAL A 18 -9.02 -5.37 12.98
C VAL A 18 -10.20 -4.45 12.66
N GLU A 19 -10.94 -4.00 13.66
CA GLU A 19 -12.01 -3.02 13.51
C GLU A 19 -11.47 -1.68 13.01
N ASN A 20 -10.40 -1.16 13.63
CA ASN A 20 -9.74 0.06 13.19
C ASN A 20 -9.26 -0.04 11.73
N LEU A 21 -8.67 -1.16 11.33
CA LEU A 21 -8.25 -1.42 9.95
C LEU A 21 -9.43 -1.39 8.97
N LYS A 22 -10.61 -1.87 9.36
CA LYS A 22 -11.83 -1.77 8.54
C LYS A 22 -12.30 -0.32 8.44
N ASN A 23 -12.32 0.40 9.56
CA ASN A 23 -12.77 1.79 9.62
C ASN A 23 -11.94 2.74 8.74
N VAL A 24 -10.63 2.49 8.62
CA VAL A 24 -9.74 3.26 7.74
C VAL A 24 -9.55 2.65 6.34
N ASN A 25 -10.33 1.63 5.97
CA ASN A 25 -10.26 0.92 4.69
C ASN A 25 -8.90 0.25 4.38
N LEU A 26 -8.09 -0.03 5.40
CA LEU A 26 -6.79 -0.72 5.26
C LEU A 26 -6.87 -2.23 5.45
N TYR A 27 -8.02 -2.78 5.84
CA TYR A 27 -8.19 -4.22 6.07
C TYR A 27 -7.69 -5.07 4.90
N ARG A 28 -8.12 -4.76 3.66
CA ARG A 28 -7.70 -5.49 2.45
C ARG A 28 -6.21 -5.33 2.13
N PHE A 29 -5.63 -4.18 2.49
CA PHE A 29 -4.20 -3.93 2.31
C PHE A 29 -3.38 -4.73 3.33
N ALA A 30 -3.81 -4.76 4.59
CA ALA A 30 -3.19 -5.57 5.63
C ALA A 30 -3.19 -7.07 5.27
N GLN A 31 -4.26 -7.60 4.66
CA GLN A 31 -4.30 -8.98 4.17
C GLN A 31 -3.22 -9.26 3.11
N ALA A 32 -2.96 -8.29 2.21
CA ALA A 32 -1.91 -8.40 1.21
C ALA A 32 -0.52 -8.39 1.87
N VAL A 33 -0.31 -7.50 2.85
CA VAL A 33 0.94 -7.42 3.62
C VAL A 33 1.19 -8.71 4.40
N MET A 34 0.18 -9.28 5.07
CA MET A 34 0.31 -10.55 5.79
C MET A 34 0.76 -11.68 4.86
N TRP A 35 0.23 -11.73 3.63
CA TRP A 35 0.70 -12.71 2.64
C TRP A 35 2.18 -12.50 2.27
N VAL A 36 2.61 -11.26 2.02
CA VAL A 36 4.02 -10.97 1.69
C VAL A 36 4.94 -11.31 2.86
N LEU A 37 4.57 -10.97 4.10
CA LEU A 37 5.34 -11.29 5.30
C LEU A 37 5.46 -12.80 5.50
N HIS A 38 4.38 -13.55 5.24
CA HIS A 38 4.41 -15.00 5.30
C HIS A 38 5.33 -15.60 4.22
N GLU A 39 5.11 -15.22 2.96
CA GLU A 39 5.77 -15.85 1.81
C GLU A 39 7.26 -15.47 1.70
N VAL A 40 7.59 -14.20 1.94
CA VAL A 40 8.95 -13.68 1.72
C VAL A 40 9.79 -13.71 3.00
N PHE A 41 9.18 -13.44 4.14
CA PHE A 41 9.89 -13.31 5.43
C PHE A 41 9.64 -14.49 6.38
N GLY A 42 8.85 -15.49 5.97
CA GLY A 42 8.60 -16.69 6.77
C GLY A 42 7.75 -16.45 8.02
N LEU A 43 6.92 -15.39 8.05
CA LEU A 43 6.07 -15.10 9.20
C LEU A 43 5.12 -16.27 9.49
N GLU A 44 5.19 -16.84 10.69
CA GLU A 44 4.28 -17.92 11.09
C GLU A 44 2.83 -17.43 11.20
N GLN A 45 1.87 -18.29 10.81
CA GLN A 45 0.44 -17.94 10.78
C GLN A 45 -0.14 -17.52 12.14
N LYS A 46 0.44 -18.01 13.25
CA LYS A 46 0.02 -17.64 14.62
C LYS A 46 0.17 -16.14 14.92
N PHE A 47 1.06 -15.46 14.18
CA PHE A 47 1.31 -14.02 14.28
C PHE A 47 0.47 -13.19 13.31
N PHE A 48 -0.43 -13.80 12.54
CA PHE A 48 -1.28 -13.04 11.63
C PHE A 48 -2.26 -12.17 12.41
N ILE A 49 -2.31 -10.90 12.03
CA ILE A 49 -3.29 -9.93 12.53
C ILE A 49 -4.61 -10.09 11.76
N VAL A 50 -4.51 -10.37 10.46
CA VAL A 50 -5.62 -10.63 9.54
C VAL A 50 -5.27 -11.83 8.66
N PRO A 51 -6.26 -12.56 8.11
CA PRO A 51 -5.97 -13.64 7.17
C PRO A 51 -5.24 -13.12 5.92
N ALA A 52 -4.27 -13.87 5.42
CA ALA A 52 -3.50 -13.50 4.23
C ALA A 52 -4.35 -13.61 2.94
N ASP A 53 -4.25 -12.61 2.06
CA ASP A 53 -4.85 -12.65 0.72
C ASP A 53 -3.77 -12.86 -0.34
N VAL A 54 -3.74 -14.06 -0.91
CA VAL A 54 -2.75 -14.48 -1.90
C VAL A 54 -2.81 -13.64 -3.19
N ARG A 55 -4.01 -13.30 -3.67
CA ARG A 55 -4.17 -12.58 -4.94
C ARG A 55 -3.66 -11.15 -4.80
N ARG A 56 -4.02 -10.46 -3.72
CA ARG A 56 -3.55 -9.09 -3.45
C ARG A 56 -2.09 -9.07 -3.02
N GLY A 57 -1.66 -10.07 -2.25
CA GLY A 57 -0.28 -10.24 -1.81
C GLY A 57 0.69 -10.37 -2.98
N ARG A 58 0.39 -11.22 -3.98
CA ARG A 58 1.20 -11.33 -5.20
C ARG A 58 1.31 -10.02 -5.97
N LEU A 59 0.19 -9.29 -6.07
CA LEU A 59 0.16 -8.00 -6.74
C LEU A 59 1.00 -6.96 -5.97
N LEU A 60 0.92 -6.94 -4.63
CA LEU A 60 1.75 -6.10 -3.79
C LEU A 60 3.25 -6.43 -3.92
N LEU A 61 3.60 -7.72 -3.86
CA LEU A 61 4.99 -8.18 -4.01
C LEU A 61 5.58 -7.75 -5.35
N ASP A 62 4.84 -7.92 -6.44
CA ASP A 62 5.31 -7.52 -7.76
C ASP A 62 5.51 -5.99 -7.87
N GLU A 63 4.68 -5.18 -7.19
CA GLU A 63 4.90 -3.73 -7.10
C GLU A 63 6.12 -3.37 -6.23
N ILE A 64 6.38 -4.11 -5.15
CA ILE A 64 7.58 -3.93 -4.32
C ILE A 64 8.83 -4.23 -5.16
N LEU A 65 8.83 -5.33 -5.93
CA LEU A 65 9.98 -5.72 -6.76
C LEU A 65 10.21 -4.76 -7.94
N LYS A 66 9.14 -4.25 -8.57
CA LYS A 66 9.24 -3.32 -9.71
C LYS A 66 9.53 -1.88 -9.29
N GLY A 67 8.93 -1.44 -8.19
CA GLY A 67 9.02 -0.07 -7.71
C GLY A 67 10.19 0.19 -6.77
N GLY A 68 10.58 -0.84 -6.00
CA GLY A 68 11.42 -0.69 -4.82
C GLY A 68 10.86 0.34 -3.84
N ASN A 69 11.73 1.04 -3.10
CA ASN A 69 11.31 2.03 -2.10
C ASN A 69 10.51 3.20 -2.73
N PHE A 70 9.18 3.18 -2.60
CA PHE A 70 8.24 4.20 -3.12
C PHE A 70 8.43 4.55 -4.61
N GLY A 71 8.78 3.57 -5.45
CA GLY A 71 9.02 3.84 -6.88
C GLY A 71 10.35 4.54 -7.17
N LYS A 72 11.24 4.74 -6.18
CA LYS A 72 12.58 5.31 -6.37
C LYS A 72 13.39 4.54 -7.41
N TYR A 73 13.20 3.23 -7.46
CA TYR A 73 13.91 2.33 -8.38
C TYR A 73 13.08 2.01 -9.63
N SER A 74 11.88 2.61 -9.76
CA SER A 74 11.14 2.55 -11.01
C SER A 74 11.85 3.43 -12.04
N GLY A 75 12.21 2.89 -13.21
CA GLY A 75 12.90 3.60 -14.30
C GLY A 75 12.11 4.77 -14.93
N ILE A 76 11.03 5.22 -14.28
CA ILE A 76 10.14 6.31 -14.70
C ILE A 76 10.81 7.69 -14.48
N THR A 77 11.86 7.77 -13.67
CA THR A 77 12.51 9.03 -13.27
C THR A 77 13.23 9.77 -14.41
N ASN A 78 13.63 9.09 -15.49
CA ASN A 78 14.45 9.67 -16.57
C ASN A 78 13.68 10.19 -17.79
N HIS A 79 12.35 10.25 -17.74
CA HIS A 79 11.53 10.69 -18.88
C HIS A 79 11.05 12.15 -18.78
N SER A 80 10.59 12.72 -19.92
CA SER A 80 9.94 14.04 -19.97
C SER A 80 8.64 14.06 -19.15
N ILE A 81 8.16 15.26 -18.78
CA ILE A 81 6.98 15.43 -17.90
C ILE A 81 5.73 14.74 -18.47
N GLY A 82 5.48 14.89 -19.78
CA GLY A 82 4.35 14.25 -20.45
C GLY A 82 4.48 12.73 -20.49
N VAL A 83 5.65 12.21 -20.85
CA VAL A 83 5.90 10.75 -20.88
C VAL A 83 5.76 10.15 -19.47
N LYS A 84 6.27 10.83 -18.44
CA LYS A 84 6.08 10.46 -17.03
C LYS A 84 4.61 10.38 -16.65
N TYR A 85 3.79 11.33 -17.11
CA TYR A 85 2.35 11.31 -16.84
C TYR A 85 1.70 10.05 -17.43
N PHE A 86 1.92 9.76 -18.72
CA PHE A 86 1.35 8.58 -19.36
C PHE A 86 1.87 7.26 -18.77
N LEU A 87 3.16 7.17 -18.42
CA LEU A 87 3.73 5.99 -17.77
C LEU A 87 3.08 5.74 -16.39
N LYS A 88 2.80 6.80 -15.64
CA LYS A 88 2.08 6.68 -14.36
C LYS A 88 0.65 6.23 -14.55
N VAL A 89 -0.09 6.82 -15.51
CA VAL A 89 -1.47 6.40 -15.82
C VAL A 89 -1.50 4.94 -16.30
N LYS A 90 -0.60 4.56 -17.22
CA LYS A 90 -0.46 3.16 -17.70
C LYS A 90 -0.21 2.20 -16.54
N ARG A 91 0.68 2.55 -15.61
CA ARG A 91 0.94 1.74 -14.42
C ARG A 91 -0.32 1.63 -13.55
N ASN A 92 -1.04 2.74 -13.37
CA ASN A 92 -2.25 2.77 -12.54
C ASN A 92 -3.41 1.96 -13.14
N MET A 93 -3.50 1.89 -14.48
CA MET A 93 -4.50 1.06 -15.18
C MET A 93 -4.46 -0.42 -14.80
N ARG A 94 -3.30 -0.93 -14.33
CA ARG A 94 -3.17 -2.29 -13.85
C ARG A 94 -4.05 -2.58 -12.62
N PHE A 95 -4.32 -1.56 -11.81
CA PHE A 95 -5.14 -1.70 -10.60
C PHE A 95 -6.63 -1.59 -10.87
N VAL A 96 -7.08 -1.19 -12.07
CA VAL A 96 -8.51 -0.98 -12.38
C VAL A 96 -9.36 -2.21 -12.07
N ARG A 97 -8.83 -3.42 -12.27
CA ARG A 97 -9.57 -4.67 -11.98
C ARG A 97 -9.74 -4.94 -10.47
N THR A 98 -8.87 -4.38 -9.63
CA THR A 98 -8.83 -4.68 -8.18
C THR A 98 -9.29 -3.48 -7.33
N TYR A 99 -9.06 -2.26 -7.83
CA TYR A 99 -9.29 -0.95 -7.21
C TYR A 99 -9.77 0.04 -8.29
N PRO A 100 -10.97 -0.16 -8.88
CA PRO A 100 -11.44 0.61 -10.04
C PRO A 100 -11.63 2.09 -9.74
N VAL A 101 -12.19 2.41 -8.58
CA VAL A 101 -12.48 3.80 -8.17
C VAL A 101 -11.16 4.56 -8.04
N GLU A 102 -10.22 4.03 -7.27
CA GLU A 102 -8.92 4.65 -7.02
C GLU A 102 -8.11 4.78 -8.31
N ALA A 103 -8.14 3.76 -9.16
CA ALA A 103 -7.42 3.76 -10.42
C ALA A 103 -7.95 4.79 -11.43
N LEU A 104 -9.27 5.02 -11.46
CA LEU A 104 -9.93 5.98 -12.36
C LEU A 104 -9.89 7.42 -11.83
N PHE A 105 -10.00 7.61 -10.52
CA PHE A 105 -9.92 8.96 -9.91
C PHE A 105 -8.50 9.52 -9.91
N GLU A 106 -7.45 8.69 -9.85
CA GLU A 106 -6.06 9.16 -9.86
C GLU A 106 -5.68 10.03 -11.09
N PRO A 107 -5.94 9.63 -12.34
CA PRO A 107 -5.62 10.45 -13.51
C PRO A 107 -6.42 11.76 -13.54
N LEU A 108 -7.70 11.71 -13.13
CA LEU A 108 -8.59 12.88 -13.05
C LEU A 108 -8.12 13.88 -11.98
N PHE A 109 -7.82 13.39 -10.78
CA PHE A 109 -7.29 14.21 -9.70
C PHE A 109 -5.94 14.81 -10.07
N ARG A 110 -5.05 14.04 -10.70
CA ARG A 110 -3.73 14.52 -11.09
C ARG A 110 -3.79 15.64 -12.14
N THR A 111 -4.68 15.54 -13.13
CA THR A 111 -4.85 16.61 -14.14
C THR A 111 -5.47 17.84 -13.52
N TRP A 112 -6.57 17.69 -12.79
CA TRP A 112 -7.21 18.80 -12.08
C TRP A 112 -6.21 19.51 -11.15
N HIS A 113 -5.49 18.75 -10.32
CA HIS A 113 -4.52 19.30 -9.38
C HIS A 113 -3.34 19.98 -10.08
N PHE A 114 -2.92 19.49 -11.25
CA PHE A 114 -1.90 20.15 -12.06
C PHE A 114 -2.36 21.55 -12.51
N PHE A 115 -3.58 21.67 -13.04
CA PHE A 115 -4.16 22.96 -13.41
C PHE A 115 -4.39 23.86 -12.20
N TRP A 116 -4.84 23.32 -11.08
CA TRP A 116 -4.99 24.06 -9.84
C TRP A 116 -3.67 24.70 -9.36
N ARG A 117 -2.54 23.99 -9.48
CA ARG A 117 -1.21 24.57 -9.18
C ARG A 117 -0.81 25.67 -10.15
N LEU A 118 -1.18 25.54 -11.42
CA LEU A 118 -0.91 26.56 -12.43
C LEU A 118 -1.73 27.83 -12.18
N SER A 119 -2.99 27.69 -11.74
CA SER A 119 -3.86 28.84 -11.42
C SER A 119 -3.51 29.56 -10.11
N ARG A 120 -2.63 28.98 -9.28
CA ARG A 120 -2.17 29.55 -8.00
C ARG A 120 -0.70 29.95 -7.99
N ARG A 121 -0.10 30.04 -9.18
CA ARG A 121 1.16 30.74 -9.44
C ARG A 121 0.84 32.05 -10.13
#